data_AF-A0A127QMC9-F1
#
_entry.id   AF-A0A127QMC9-F1
#
_cell.length_a   1.000
_cell.length_b   1.000
_cell.length_c   1.000
_cell.angle_alpha   90.00
_cell.angle_beta   90.00
_cell.angle_gamma   90.00
#
_symmetry.space_group_name_H-M   'P 1'
#
loop_
_entity.id
_entity.type
_entity.pdbx_description
1 polymer ?
#
loop_
_entity_poly.entity_id
_entity_poly.type
_entity_poly.pdbx_seq_one_letter_code
_entity_poly.pdbx_strand_id
1 'polypeptide(L)' 'MQYSPYVRPVLLNGVRSVVVNEELRQIEPLAYHFVVNFAKDNDLQIVHACLLPDAEAPKSP' A
#
# COMPACT_ATOMS: atom_id res chain seq x y z
N MET A 1 0.07 -11.30 16.70
CA MET A 1 -0.48 -11.07 15.37
C MET A 1 0.37 -10.00 14.71
N GLN A 2 1.02 -10.32 13.60
CA GLN A 2 1.93 -9.40 12.91
C GLN A 2 1.39 -9.18 11.51
N TYR A 3 1.29 -7.92 11.08
CA TYR A 3 0.90 -7.60 9.72
C TYR A 3 2.01 -8.01 8.75
N SER A 4 1.63 -8.35 7.52
CA SER A 4 2.58 -8.55 6.42
C SER A 4 3.35 -7.25 6.17
N PRO A 5 4.66 -7.28 5.91
CA PRO A 5 5.41 -6.07 5.55
C PRO A 5 4.96 -5.49 4.19
N TYR A 6 4.29 -6.29 3.36
CA TYR A 6 3.85 -5.89 2.02
C TYR A 6 2.44 -5.28 1.98
N VAL A 7 1.70 -5.31 3.09
CA VAL A 7 0.34 -4.78 3.16
C VAL A 7 0.17 -4.02 4.46
N ARG A 8 -0.05 -2.71 4.37
CA ARG A 8 -0.20 -1.85 5.55
C ARG A 8 -1.35 -0.86 5.42
N PRO A 9 -2.05 -0.57 6.53
CA PRO A 9 -3.04 0.49 6.56
C PRO A 9 -2.35 1.87 6.54
N VAL A 10 -2.93 2.83 5.82
CA VAL A 10 -2.48 4.21 5.79
C VAL A 10 -3.68 5.16 5.81
N LEU A 11 -3.43 6.42 6.15
CA LEU A 11 -4.38 7.51 5.93
C LEU A 11 -3.88 8.34 4.75
N LEU A 12 -4.53 8.22 3.59
CA LEU A 12 -4.19 8.97 2.38
C LEU A 12 -5.21 10.09 2.18
N ASN A 13 -4.78 11.35 2.30
CA ASN A 13 -5.65 12.53 2.17
C ASN A 13 -6.91 12.46 3.05
N GLY A 14 -6.78 11.95 4.28
CA GLY A 14 -7.90 11.79 5.22
C GLY A 14 -8.79 10.56 4.95
N VAL A 15 -8.52 9.79 3.90
CA VAL A 15 -9.22 8.54 3.58
C VAL A 15 -8.43 7.36 4.13
N ARG A 16 -9.10 6.43 4.82
CA ARG A 16 -8.47 5.17 5.23
C ARG A 16 -8.23 4.32 4.00
N SER A 17 -6.97 3.94 3.79
CA SER A 17 -6.53 3.21 2.61
C SER A 17 -5.60 2.08 3.00
N VAL A 18 -5.38 1.16 2.07
CA VAL A 18 -4.43 0.07 2.21
C VAL A 18 -3.38 0.23 1.12
N VAL A 19 -2.11 0.23 1.51
CA VAL A 19 -0.99 0.21 0.57
C VAL A 19 -0.50 -1.22 0.45
N VAL A 20 -0.37 -1.67 -0.79
CA VAL A 20 0.16 -2.99 -1.17
C VAL A 20 1.45 -2.77 -1.92
N ASN A 21 2.55 -3.37 -1.45
CA ASN A 21 3.81 -3.38 -2.19
C ASN A 21 3.69 -4.34 -3.39
N GLU A 22 4.10 -3.89 -4.58
CA GLU A 22 4.04 -4.66 -5.81
C GLU A 22 4.87 -5.96 -5.77
N GLU A 23 5.91 -6.02 -4.94
CA GLU A 23 6.69 -7.24 -4.70
C GLU A 23 5.81 -8.41 -4.22
N LEU A 24 4.68 -8.13 -3.55
CA LEU A 24 3.71 -9.15 -3.14
C LEU A 24 3.21 -9.97 -4.34
N ARG A 25 3.11 -9.37 -5.52
CA ARG A 25 2.69 -10.07 -6.74
C ARG A 25 3.66 -11.18 -7.14
N GLN A 26 4.96 -10.99 -6.89
CA GLN A 26 5.99 -11.97 -7.22
C GLN A 26 6.10 -13.04 -6.11
N ILE A 27 6.00 -12.62 -4.85
CA ILE A 27 6.15 -13.49 -3.69
C ILE A 27 4.92 -14.39 -3.49
N GLU A 28 3.73 -13.80 -3.54
CA GLU A 28 2.47 -14.49 -3.30
C GLU A 28 1.38 -13.96 -4.24
N PRO A 29 1.37 -14.43 -5.52
CA PRO A 29 0.46 -13.92 -6.55
C PRO A 29 -1.01 -14.00 -6.17
N LEU A 30 -1.42 -15.07 -5.48
CA LEU A 30 -2.80 -15.28 -5.06
C LEU A 30 -3.27 -14.23 -4.05
N ALA A 31 -2.42 -13.86 -3.09
CA ALA A 31 -2.73 -12.81 -2.12
C ALA A 31 -2.85 -11.44 -2.81
N TYR A 32 -1.95 -11.14 -3.75
CA TYR A 32 -2.05 -9.92 -4.56
C TYR A 32 -3.36 -9.88 -5.36
N HIS A 33 -3.70 -10.98 -6.05
CA HIS A 33 -4.95 -11.09 -6.80
C HIS A 33 -6.19 -10.95 -5.91
N PHE A 34 -6.17 -11.51 -4.70
CA PHE A 34 -7.24 -11.35 -3.73
C PHE A 34 -7.47 -9.87 -3.38
N VAL A 35 -6.42 -9.12 -3.06
CA VAL A 35 -6.57 -7.70 -2.70
C VAL A 35 -7.06 -6.85 -3.88
N VAL A 36 -6.54 -7.11 -5.09
CA VAL A 36 -6.99 -6.40 -6.29
C VAL A 36 -8.45 -6.71 -6.61
N ASN A 37 -8.87 -7.97 -6.51
CA ASN A 37 -10.26 -8.35 -6.73
C ASN A 37 -11.18 -7.79 -5.65
N PHE A 38 -10.79 -7.85 -4.38
CA PHE A 38 -11.53 -7.22 -3.29
C PHE A 38 -11.79 -5.73 -3.55
N ALA A 39 -10.78 -4.99 -4.05
CA ALA A 39 -10.96 -3.59 -4.40
C ALA A 39 -11.95 -3.41 -5.57
N LYS A 40 -11.89 -4.25 -6.60
CA LYS A 40 -12.84 -4.20 -7.73
C LYS A 40 -14.26 -4.56 -7.33
N ASP A 41 -14.43 -5.62 -6.55
CA ASP A 41 -15.74 -6.13 -6.13
C ASP A 41 -16.48 -5.14 -5.20
N ASN A 42 -15.74 -4.23 -4.57
CA ASN A 42 -16.27 -3.18 -3.70
C ASN A 42 -16.16 -1.78 -4.30
N ASP A 43 -15.93 -1.66 -5.62
CA ASP A 43 -15.83 -0.39 -6.35
C ASP A 43 -14.82 0.62 -5.72
N LEU A 44 -13.75 0.11 -5.13
CA LEU A 44 -12.72 0.93 -4.49
C LEU A 44 -11.77 1.53 -5.54
N GLN A 45 -11.29 2.74 -5.26
CA GLN A 45 -10.27 3.38 -6.07
C GLN A 45 -8.92 2.67 -5.92
N ILE A 46 -8.34 2.24 -7.04
CA ILE A 46 -6.99 1.69 -7.10
C ILE A 46 -6.08 2.75 -7.72
N VAL A 47 -5.03 3.14 -6.98
CA VAL A 47 -4.05 4.14 -7.43
C VAL A 47 -2.65 3.55 -7.37
N HIS A 48 -1.83 3.84 -8.38
CA HIS A 48 -0.40 3.55 -8.32
C HIS A 48 0.27 4.64 -7.48
N ALA A 49 0.82 4.25 -6.35
CA ALA A 49 1.56 5.15 -5.46
C ALA A 49 3.07 4.91 -5.62
N CYS A 50 3.82 6.00 -5.81
CA CYS A 50 5.27 5.98 -5.71
C CYS A 50 5.67 6.39 -4.29
N LEU A 51 6.59 5.65 -3.68
CA LEU A 51 7.26 6.12 -2.47
C LEU A 51 8.21 7.24 -2.86
N LEU A 52 7.88 8.47 -2.47
CA LEU A 52 8.84 9.56 -2.54
C LEU A 52 9.82 9.38 -1.37
N PRO A 53 11.13 9.59 -1.59
CA PRO A 53 12.08 9.65 -0.48
C PRO A 53 11.62 10.73 0.50
N ASP A 54 11.72 10.45 1.79
CA ASP A 54 11.43 11.45 2.82
C ASP A 54 12.30 12.69 2.53
N ALA A 55 11.68 13.85 2.43
CA ALA A 55 12.43 15.10 2.36
C ALA A 55 13.30 15.14 3.61
N GLU A 56 14.63 15.08 3.45
CA GLU A 56 15.57 15.15 4.56
C GLU A 56 15.10 16.23 5.53
N ALA A 57 14.68 15.83 6.74
CA ALA A 57 14.42 16.77 7.81
C ALA A 57 15.65 17.68 7.90
N PRO A 58 15.48 19.01 7.96
CA PRO A 58 16.61 19.92 7.96
C PRO A 58 17.54 19.48 9.10
N LYS A 59 18.79 19.14 8.75
CA LYS A 59 19.81 18.85 9.75
C LYS A 59 19.99 20.14 10.55
N SER A 60 19.38 20.21 11.73
CA SER A 60 19.59 21.30 12.66
C SER A 60 21.10 21.40 12.98
N PRO A 61 21.69 22.60 12.97
CA PRO A 61 23.10 22.81 13.28
C PRO A 61 23.44 22.47 14.74
#